data_AF-A0A1Z5L0R0-F1
#
_entry.id   AF-A0A1Z5L0R0-F1
#
_cell.length_a   1.000
_cell.length_b   1.000
_cell.length_c   1.000
_cell.angle_alpha   90.00
_cell.angle_beta   90.00
_cell.angle_gamma   90.00
#
_symmetry.space_group_name_H-M   'P 1'
#
loop_
_entity.id
_entity.type
_entity.pdbx_description
1 polymer ?
#
loop_
_entity_poly.entity_id
_entity_poly.type
_entity_poly.pdbx_seq_one_letter_code
_entity_poly.pdbx_strand_id
1 'polypeptide(L)'
;MGNVECVQDFCEPPGLTVQFVYCGVQQQFALRLPVFLNKFLEPTAMNSESFFSRWKNLCSPGQEDQKIFKAKLPMDGEGARSRLRGFGFQVLEGIDPNPDNFVCAGIVYTRSLQIGSLLRLEPNRQAQMYRLTIRSSKDGVSKILSDLLQEHF
;
A
#
# COMPACT_ATOMS: atom_id res chain seq x y z
N MET A 1 -16.55 4.94 20.50
CA MET A 1 -16.01 4.63 19.15
C MET A 1 -15.33 5.89 18.67
N GLY A 2 -14.03 5.86 18.38
CA GLY A 2 -13.35 7.01 17.78
C GLY A 2 -13.62 7.02 16.28
N ASN A 3 -13.93 8.19 15.71
CA ASN A 3 -14.04 8.37 14.27
C ASN A 3 -12.71 8.90 13.74
N VAL A 4 -12.20 8.32 12.66
CA VAL A 4 -10.98 8.78 11.98
C VAL A 4 -11.36 9.21 10.57
N GLU A 5 -10.86 10.36 10.15
CA GLU A 5 -11.05 10.89 8.81
C GLU A 5 -9.69 11.29 8.21
N CYS A 6 -9.38 10.78 7.02
CA CYS A 6 -8.17 11.18 6.29
C CYS A 6 -8.42 12.50 5.57
N VAL A 7 -7.86 13.59 6.09
CA VAL A 7 -8.01 14.92 5.47
C VAL A 7 -7.14 15.05 4.21
N GLN A 8 -5.92 14.54 4.29
CA GLN A 8 -4.91 14.50 3.23
C GLN A 8 -4.01 13.27 3.43
N ASP A 9 -3.23 12.91 2.42
CA ASP A 9 -2.20 11.89 2.52
C ASP A 9 -1.15 12.23 3.58
N PHE A 10 -0.60 11.19 4.20
CA PHE A 10 0.34 11.28 5.30
C PHE A 10 1.26 10.05 5.30
N CYS A 11 2.50 10.23 5.76
CA CYS A 11 3.49 9.18 5.89
C CYS A 11 3.61 8.64 7.33
N GLU A 12 3.54 9.52 8.33
CA GLU A 12 3.76 9.16 9.72
C GLU A 12 2.47 8.72 10.41
N PRO A 13 2.43 7.54 11.06
CA PRO A 13 1.28 7.13 11.85
C PRO A 13 1.11 8.03 13.08
N PRO A 14 -0.14 8.26 13.54
CA PRO A 14 -0.39 9.10 14.70
C PRO A 14 0.19 8.49 16.00
N GLY A 15 0.77 9.35 16.84
CA GLY A 15 1.26 8.99 18.16
C GLY A 15 0.15 8.96 19.21
N LEU A 16 0.23 8.02 20.15
CA LEU A 16 -0.59 7.97 21.35
C LEU A 16 0.33 8.01 22.58
N THR A 17 0.16 9.03 23.41
CA THR A 17 0.82 9.11 24.71
C THR A 17 -0.17 8.69 25.79
N VAL A 18 0.14 7.62 26.52
CA VAL A 18 -0.65 7.12 27.64
C VAL A 18 0.05 7.52 28.93
N GLN A 19 -0.63 8.29 29.78
CA GLN A 19 -0.14 8.72 31.08
C GLN A 19 -1.11 8.27 32.18
N PHE A 20 -0.57 7.68 33.24
CA PHE A 20 -1.36 7.28 34.41
C PHE A 20 -0.47 7.22 35.65
N VAL A 21 -1.08 7.10 36.83
CA VAL A 21 -0.36 6.90 38.09
C VAL A 21 -0.51 5.45 38.53
N TYR A 22 0.60 4.81 38.86
CA TYR A 22 0.63 3.44 39.38
C TYR A 22 1.49 3.41 40.64
N CYS A 23 0.91 2.96 41.77
CA CYS A 23 1.55 2.97 43.09
C CYS A 23 2.13 4.34 43.50
N GLY A 24 1.44 5.43 43.16
CA GLY A 24 1.88 6.80 43.46
C GLY A 24 2.98 7.34 42.53
N VAL A 25 3.43 6.55 41.55
CA VAL A 25 4.46 6.94 40.56
C VAL A 25 3.80 7.22 39.21
N GLN A 26 4.16 8.35 38.59
CA GLN A 26 3.69 8.69 37.25
C GLN A 26 4.34 7.77 36.21
N GLN A 27 3.52 7.19 35.35
CA GLN A 27 3.90 6.35 34.21
C GLN A 27 3.58 7.08 32.91
N GLN A 28 4.45 6.91 31.90
CA GLN A 28 4.24 7.46 30.57
C GLN A 28 4.72 6.48 29.50
N PHE A 29 3.85 6.19 28.53
CA PHE A 29 4.16 5.38 27.35
C PHE A 29 3.87 6.16 26.08
N ALA A 30 4.79 6.13 25.12
CA ALA A 30 4.58 6.65 23.78
C ALA A 30 4.42 5.46 22.82
N LEU A 31 3.29 5.41 22.12
CA LEU A 31 2.92 4.37 21.17
C LEU A 31 2.65 5.00 19.80
N ARG A 32 2.80 4.21 18.73
CA ARG A 32 2.29 4.58 17.40
C ARG A 32 1.00 3.81 17.14
N LEU A 33 -0.05 4.50 16.75
CA LEU A 33 -1.31 3.88 16.36
C LEU A 33 -1.19 3.34 14.93
N PRO A 34 -1.73 2.15 14.62
CA PRO A 34 -1.63 1.54 13.30
C PRO A 34 -2.63 2.14 12.29
N VAL A 35 -2.69 3.46 12.22
CA VAL A 35 -3.47 4.23 11.25
C VAL A 35 -2.49 4.67 10.17
N PHE A 36 -2.57 4.02 9.01
CA PHE A 36 -1.68 4.22 7.86
C PHE A 36 -2.50 4.61 6.63
N LEU A 37 -1.85 5.20 5.63
CA LEU A 37 -2.54 5.69 4.42
C LEU A 37 -3.34 4.59 3.70
N ASN A 38 -2.83 3.35 3.68
CA ASN A 38 -3.51 2.23 3.04
C ASN A 38 -4.84 1.84 3.72
N LYS A 39 -5.11 2.31 4.95
CA LYS A 39 -6.41 2.10 5.60
C LYS A 39 -7.54 2.91 4.99
N PHE A 40 -7.22 3.88 4.14
CA PHE A 40 -8.17 4.68 3.38
C PHE A 40 -8.20 4.28 1.89
N LEU A 41 -7.62 3.13 1.55
CA LEU A 41 -7.60 2.59 0.20
C LEU A 41 -8.79 1.68 -0.01
N GLU A 42 -9.60 1.95 -1.04
CA GLU A 42 -10.69 1.07 -1.45
C GLU A 42 -10.32 0.29 -2.72
N PRO A 43 -10.66 -1.01 -2.79
CA PRO A 43 -10.36 -1.85 -3.94
C PRO A 43 -11.13 -1.38 -5.18
N THR A 44 -10.47 -1.34 -6.34
CA THR A 44 -11.10 -0.92 -7.59
C THR A 44 -10.92 -1.98 -8.67
N ALA A 45 -12.04 -2.54 -9.15
CA ALA A 45 -12.03 -3.43 -10.30
C ALA A 45 -11.92 -2.64 -11.62
N MET A 46 -11.15 -3.16 -12.58
CA MET A 46 -11.11 -2.65 -13.94
C MET A 46 -10.61 -3.73 -14.90
N ASN A 47 -10.88 -3.54 -16.19
CA ASN A 47 -10.37 -4.42 -17.25
C ASN A 47 -8.92 -4.05 -17.63
N SER A 48 -8.29 -4.93 -18.42
CA SER A 48 -6.90 -4.77 -18.89
C SER A 48 -6.68 -3.47 -19.65
N GLU A 49 -7.59 -3.10 -20.56
CA GLU A 49 -7.52 -1.87 -21.34
C GLU A 49 -7.47 -0.62 -20.45
N SER A 50 -8.39 -0.54 -19.48
CA SER A 50 -8.46 0.57 -18.52
C SER A 50 -7.22 0.64 -17.65
N PHE A 51 -6.72 -0.51 -17.17
CA PHE A 51 -5.50 -0.58 -16.38
C PHE A 51 -4.32 -0.03 -17.16
N PHE A 52 -4.05 -0.54 -18.36
CA PHE A 52 -2.88 -0.12 -19.14
C PHE A 52 -2.97 1.34 -19.62
N SER A 53 -4.17 1.81 -19.96
CA SER A 53 -4.41 3.22 -20.28
C SER A 53 -4.03 4.12 -19.10
N ARG A 54 -4.55 3.82 -17.90
CA ARG A 54 -4.23 4.59 -16.67
C ARG A 54 -2.76 4.44 -16.28
N TRP A 55 -2.20 3.24 -16.35
CA TRP A 55 -0.80 2.98 -16.04
C TRP A 55 0.14 3.85 -16.89
N LYS A 56 -0.10 3.93 -18.20
CA LYS A 56 0.69 4.76 -19.12
C LYS A 56 0.56 6.26 -18.85
N ASN A 57 -0.62 6.71 -18.43
CA ASN A 57 -0.87 8.12 -18.11
C ASN A 57 -0.22 8.56 -16.78
N LEU A 58 0.06 7.63 -15.87
CA LEU A 58 0.80 7.88 -14.63
C LEU A 58 2.31 7.79 -14.89
N CYS A 59 2.86 8.76 -15.62
CA CYS A 59 4.26 8.77 -16.04
C CYS A 59 5.05 10.01 -15.58
N SER A 60 4.42 10.92 -14.85
CA SER A 60 5.11 12.11 -14.34
C SER A 60 6.13 11.74 -13.25
N PRO A 61 7.25 12.48 -13.14
CA PRO A 61 8.19 12.32 -12.03
C PRO A 61 7.45 12.40 -10.68
N GLY A 62 7.74 11.48 -9.76
CA GLY A 62 7.10 11.43 -8.44
C GLY A 62 5.80 10.63 -8.37
N GLN A 63 5.21 10.27 -9.52
CA GLN A 63 4.05 9.40 -9.59
C GLN A 63 4.38 7.91 -9.59
N GLU A 64 5.64 7.52 -9.81
CA GLU A 64 6.10 6.14 -9.76
C GLU A 64 7.09 5.94 -8.60
N ASP A 65 6.93 4.86 -7.85
CA ASP A 65 7.95 4.33 -6.96
C ASP A 65 8.16 2.84 -7.26
N GLN A 66 9.43 2.44 -7.43
CA GLN A 66 9.82 1.06 -7.67
C GLN A 66 10.80 0.58 -6.60
N LYS A 67 10.53 -0.60 -6.06
CA LYS A 67 11.35 -1.27 -5.05
C LYS A 67 11.71 -2.68 -5.50
N ILE A 68 12.99 -3.01 -5.38
CA ILE A 68 13.49 -4.37 -5.51
C ILE A 68 13.97 -4.81 -4.14
N PHE A 69 13.41 -5.87 -3.59
CA PHE A 69 13.70 -6.30 -2.23
C PHE A 69 13.63 -7.83 -2.08
N LYS A 70 14.35 -8.35 -1.09
CA LYS A 70 14.37 -9.76 -0.75
C LYS A 70 13.08 -10.15 -0.01
N ALA A 71 12.51 -11.30 -0.37
CA ALA A 71 11.35 -11.83 0.32
C ALA A 71 11.69 -12.17 1.80
N LYS A 72 10.86 -11.70 2.73
CA LYS A 72 10.89 -12.06 4.15
C LYS A 72 10.06 -13.32 4.42
N LEU A 73 9.08 -13.60 3.56
CA LEU A 73 8.18 -14.76 3.65
C LEU A 73 8.36 -15.70 2.44
N PRO A 74 7.93 -16.97 2.53
CA PRO A 74 7.85 -17.85 1.37
C PRO A 74 7.03 -17.21 0.24
N MET A 75 7.51 -17.33 -1.00
CA MET A 75 6.88 -16.71 -2.17
C MET A 75 5.70 -17.53 -2.69
N ASP A 76 4.67 -17.67 -1.87
CA ASP A 76 3.44 -18.39 -2.17
C ASP A 76 2.40 -17.47 -2.84
N GLY A 77 1.76 -17.97 -3.90
CA GLY A 77 0.86 -17.16 -4.73
C GLY A 77 -0.39 -16.69 -3.98
N GLU A 78 -1.03 -17.57 -3.21
CA GLU A 78 -2.25 -17.23 -2.49
C GLU A 78 -1.98 -16.31 -1.28
N GLY A 79 -0.88 -16.52 -0.57
CA GLY A 79 -0.43 -15.64 0.50
C GLY A 79 -0.10 -14.24 -0.03
N ALA A 80 0.53 -14.13 -1.20
CA ALA A 80 0.72 -12.84 -1.87
C ALA A 80 -0.63 -12.16 -2.18
N ARG A 81 -1.61 -12.89 -2.73
CA ARG A 81 -2.97 -12.35 -2.99
C ARG A 81 -3.66 -11.91 -1.70
N SER A 82 -3.57 -12.71 -0.64
CA SER A 82 -4.16 -12.41 0.66
C SER A 82 -3.55 -11.16 1.27
N ARG A 83 -2.22 -11.00 1.20
CA ARG A 83 -1.52 -9.78 1.64
C ARG A 83 -1.94 -8.55 0.84
N LEU A 84 -2.03 -8.65 -0.49
CA LEU A 84 -2.47 -7.55 -1.36
C LEU A 84 -3.91 -7.12 -1.06
N ARG A 85 -4.84 -8.08 -0.93
CA ARG A 85 -6.24 -7.82 -0.54
C ARG A 85 -6.34 -7.21 0.85
N GLY A 86 -5.61 -7.77 1.83
CA GLY A 86 -5.57 -7.27 3.21
C GLY A 86 -4.94 -5.88 3.35
N PHE A 87 -4.09 -5.48 2.40
CA PHE A 87 -3.55 -4.13 2.30
C PHE A 87 -4.60 -3.11 1.83
N GLY A 88 -5.65 -3.55 1.12
CA GLY A 88 -6.76 -2.74 0.62
C GLY A 88 -6.97 -2.80 -0.90
N PHE A 89 -6.03 -3.40 -1.64
CA PHE A 89 -6.07 -3.41 -3.10
C PHE A 89 -7.02 -4.49 -3.68
N GLN A 90 -7.60 -4.20 -4.85
CA GLN A 90 -8.18 -5.24 -5.70
C GLN A 90 -7.07 -5.93 -6.49
N VAL A 91 -6.95 -7.25 -6.39
CA VAL A 91 -6.12 -8.06 -7.29
C VAL A 91 -6.88 -8.27 -8.60
N LEU A 92 -6.26 -7.93 -9.73
CA LEU A 92 -6.85 -7.99 -11.07
C LEU A 92 -6.26 -9.18 -11.83
N GLU A 93 -7.10 -10.15 -12.16
CA GLU A 93 -6.67 -11.38 -12.83
C GLU A 93 -6.45 -11.17 -14.34
N GLY A 94 -5.42 -11.80 -14.90
CA GLY A 94 -5.19 -11.86 -16.35
C GLY A 94 -4.81 -10.54 -17.02
N ILE A 95 -4.38 -9.53 -16.26
CA ILE A 95 -3.91 -8.26 -16.83
C ILE A 95 -2.44 -8.33 -17.28
N ASP A 96 -1.54 -8.86 -16.44
CA ASP A 96 -0.15 -9.06 -16.83
C ASP A 96 -0.03 -10.30 -17.74
N PRO A 97 0.70 -10.21 -18.86
CA PRO A 97 0.99 -11.39 -19.68
C PRO A 97 1.73 -12.50 -18.92
N ASN A 98 2.52 -12.15 -17.90
CA ASN A 98 3.14 -13.12 -17.01
C ASN A 98 2.16 -13.50 -15.88
N PRO A 99 1.67 -14.75 -15.83
CA PRO A 99 0.68 -15.18 -14.83
C PRO A 99 1.24 -15.22 -13.39
N ASP A 100 2.57 -15.16 -13.22
CA ASP A 100 3.20 -15.07 -11.90
C ASP A 100 3.16 -13.66 -11.31
N ASN A 101 2.96 -12.64 -12.14
CA ASN A 101 2.89 -11.26 -11.68
C ASN A 101 1.50 -10.95 -11.12
N PHE A 102 1.47 -10.07 -10.12
CA PHE A 102 0.22 -9.55 -9.58
C PHE A 102 0.03 -8.12 -10.06
N VAL A 103 -1.16 -7.84 -10.57
CA VAL A 103 -1.60 -6.50 -10.92
C VAL A 103 -2.74 -6.12 -10.00
N CYS A 104 -2.68 -4.92 -9.43
CA CYS A 104 -3.69 -4.45 -8.51
C CYS A 104 -4.10 -3.00 -8.76
N ALA A 105 -5.29 -2.64 -8.30
CA ALA A 105 -5.77 -1.26 -8.34
C ALA A 105 -6.64 -0.91 -7.12
N GLY A 106 -6.58 0.35 -6.74
CA GLY A 106 -7.39 0.92 -5.68
C GLY A 106 -7.34 2.45 -5.68
N ILE A 107 -8.20 3.06 -4.88
CA ILE A 107 -8.29 4.51 -4.74
C ILE A 107 -8.10 4.85 -3.27
N VAL A 108 -7.13 5.71 -2.96
CA VAL A 108 -7.01 6.30 -1.64
C VAL A 108 -7.98 7.46 -1.53
N TYR A 109 -8.91 7.36 -0.58
CA TYR A 109 -9.88 8.41 -0.29
C TYR A 109 -9.39 9.30 0.84
N THR A 110 -9.24 10.58 0.52
CA THR A 110 -9.07 11.64 1.50
C THR A 110 -10.23 12.61 1.35
N ARG A 111 -10.46 13.49 2.33
CA ARG A 111 -11.49 14.54 2.25
C ARG A 111 -11.31 15.42 1.01
N SER A 112 -10.06 15.69 0.65
CA SER A 112 -9.71 16.64 -0.42
C SER A 112 -9.60 15.99 -1.80
N LEU A 113 -9.16 14.74 -1.87
CA LEU A 113 -8.76 14.08 -3.12
C LEU A 113 -9.05 12.57 -3.11
N GLN A 114 -9.37 12.06 -4.29
CA GLN A 114 -9.36 10.64 -4.62
C GLN A 114 -8.10 10.33 -5.41
N ILE A 115 -7.26 9.44 -4.90
CA ILE A 115 -5.92 9.20 -5.45
C ILE A 115 -5.88 7.78 -6.01
N GLY A 116 -6.05 7.67 -7.32
CA GLY A 116 -5.99 6.39 -8.03
C GLY A 116 -4.57 5.83 -7.96
N SER A 117 -4.45 4.59 -7.51
CA SER A 117 -3.18 3.90 -7.31
C SER A 117 -3.21 2.53 -8.00
N LEU A 118 -2.22 2.28 -8.83
CA LEU A 118 -2.02 1.05 -9.56
C LEU A 118 -0.73 0.38 -9.09
N LEU A 119 -0.73 -0.94 -9.05
CA LEU A 119 0.39 -1.71 -8.55
C LEU A 119 0.70 -2.87 -9.49
N ARG A 120 1.99 -3.14 -9.67
CA ARG A 120 2.53 -4.34 -10.30
C ARG A 120 3.58 -4.96 -9.39
N LEU A 121 3.37 -6.21 -8.98
CA LEU A 121 4.30 -6.98 -8.15
C LEU A 121 4.81 -8.19 -8.94
N GLU A 122 6.12 -8.25 -9.13
CA GLU A 122 6.80 -9.24 -9.97
C GLU A 122 7.69 -10.12 -9.08
N PRO A 123 7.28 -11.37 -8.78
CA PRO A 123 8.10 -12.31 -8.02
C PRO A 123 9.22 -12.92 -8.86
N ASN A 124 10.44 -12.90 -8.34
CA ASN A 124 11.56 -13.72 -8.82
C ASN A 124 11.84 -14.83 -7.79
N ARG A 125 11.25 -16.01 -8.00
CA ARG A 125 11.38 -17.15 -7.08
C ARG A 125 12.79 -17.74 -7.02
N GLN A 126 13.57 -17.65 -8.10
CA GLN A 126 14.95 -18.14 -8.10
C GLN A 126 15.85 -17.27 -7.22
N ALA A 127 15.70 -15.94 -7.32
CA ALA A 127 16.48 -14.99 -6.55
C ALA A 127 15.88 -14.68 -5.16
N GLN A 128 14.69 -15.19 -4.85
CA GLN A 128 13.91 -14.85 -3.65
C GLN A 128 13.74 -13.33 -3.49
N MET A 129 13.41 -12.66 -4.59
CA MET A 129 13.22 -11.20 -4.64
C MET A 129 11.87 -10.83 -5.25
N TYR A 130 11.36 -9.67 -4.87
CA TYR A 130 10.23 -9.02 -5.52
C TYR A 130 10.68 -7.73 -6.20
N ARG A 131 10.08 -7.41 -7.35
CA ARG A 131 10.04 -6.06 -7.89
C ARG A 131 8.62 -5.53 -7.76
N LEU A 132 8.45 -4.55 -6.88
CA LEU A 132 7.20 -3.83 -6.66
C LEU A 132 7.26 -2.49 -7.38
N THR A 133 6.27 -2.19 -8.22
CA THR A 133 6.08 -0.85 -8.80
C THR A 133 4.70 -0.35 -8.43
N ILE A 134 4.60 0.84 -7.84
CA ILE A 134 3.34 1.53 -7.59
C ILE A 134 3.33 2.83 -8.37
N ARG A 135 2.20 3.10 -9.04
CA ARG A 135 1.91 4.37 -9.70
C ARG A 135 0.65 5.00 -9.12
N SER A 136 0.72 6.27 -8.72
CA SER A 136 -0.39 6.99 -8.11
C SER A 136 -0.60 8.36 -8.74
N SER A 137 -1.84 8.84 -8.79
CA SER A 137 -2.19 10.13 -9.40
C SER A 137 -1.75 11.37 -8.60
N LYS A 138 -1.13 11.19 -7.44
CA LYS A 138 -0.56 12.25 -6.60
C LYS A 138 0.88 11.90 -6.23
N ASP A 139 1.77 12.86 -6.38
CA ASP A 139 3.19 12.70 -6.09
C ASP A 139 3.42 12.32 -4.62
N GLY A 140 4.39 11.43 -4.38
CA GLY A 140 4.74 10.96 -3.04
C GLY A 140 3.87 9.82 -2.51
N VAL A 141 2.61 9.70 -2.96
CA VAL A 141 1.71 8.61 -2.50
C VAL A 141 2.21 7.24 -2.92
N SER A 142 2.77 7.11 -4.14
CA SER A 142 3.38 5.86 -4.61
C SER A 142 4.45 5.34 -3.65
N LYS A 143 5.29 6.26 -3.16
CA LYS A 143 6.35 5.95 -2.19
C LYS A 143 5.80 5.52 -0.83
N ILE A 144 4.78 6.22 -0.32
CA ILE A 144 4.16 5.86 0.97
C ILE A 144 3.57 4.45 0.90
N LEU A 145 2.80 4.15 -0.16
CA LEU A 145 2.17 2.85 -0.32
C LEU A 145 3.20 1.74 -0.54
N SER A 146 4.28 2.02 -1.27
CA SER A 146 5.31 1.02 -1.56
C SER A 146 6.17 0.72 -0.34
N ASP A 147 6.50 1.74 0.48
CA ASP A 147 7.20 1.61 1.76
C ASP A 147 6.37 0.74 2.74
N LEU A 148 5.06 0.99 2.84
CA LEU A 148 4.16 0.20 3.68
C LEU A 148 4.01 -1.23 3.17
N LEU A 149 3.83 -1.43 1.87
CA LEU A 149 3.53 -2.75 1.32
C LEU A 149 4.73 -3.69 1.35
N GLN A 150 5.94 -3.17 1.09
CA GLN A 150 7.18 -3.94 1.14
C GLN A 150 7.34 -4.68 2.48
N GLU A 151 6.88 -4.10 3.59
CA GLU A 151 7.02 -4.71 4.92
C GLU A 151 6.22 -6.01 5.10
N HIS A 152 5.27 -6.29 4.21
CA HIS A 152 4.44 -7.50 4.25
C HIS A 152 5.00 -8.68 3.45
N PHE A 153 6.08 -8.50 2.67
CA PHE A 153 6.61 -9.51 1.75
C PHE A 153 8.03 -9.92 2.09
#